data_AF-A0A6P6UAU4-F1
#
_entry.id   AF-A0A6P6UAU4-F1
#
_cell.length_a   1.000
_cell.length_b   1.000
_cell.length_c   1.000
_cell.angle_alpha   90.00
_cell.angle_beta   90.00
_cell.angle_gamma   90.00
#
_symmetry.space_group_name_H-M   'P 1'
#
loop_
_entity.id
_entity.type
_entity.pdbx_description
1 polymer ?
#
loop_
_entity_poly.entity_id
_entity_poly.type
_entity_poly.pdbx_seq_one_letter_code
_entity_poly.pdbx_strand_id
1 'polypeptide(L)'
;MEVKLHPDLKEPLNKLCNDPKTTVVILSGSDRKVLDENFGEYNLWLAAEHGMFLRRTKGDWMTTMPENLHMDWVDSVKHVFEYFTERTPRSHFELRRTSLVWNYKHADVEFGRLQAKDLLQHLWTGPISNASVDVVQGGRSVEVRAVGVTKGAAIDRILGEIVHSNDVKAPIDYVLSVGHFLPKDEDIYTFFEPELPVGGATTSRAKISKPRNQTASKISAQKSSFGPFVQKAPQAFSSSEKTTTSNGNGHWWSMMRDRLTVHEGSSVLDLKGENYFSCAVGRKRSSARYLLGSPADVVSLLKELADSLSQS
;
A
#
# COMPACT_ATOMS: atom_id res chain seq x y z
N MET A 1 -18.46 -7.07 12.66
CA MET A 1 -18.86 -7.47 11.30
C MET A 1 -17.87 -8.52 10.88
N GLU A 2 -18.29 -9.77 10.72
CA GLU A 2 -17.40 -10.84 10.27
C GLU A 2 -16.97 -10.55 8.83
N VAL A 3 -15.68 -10.65 8.53
CA VAL A 3 -15.17 -10.57 7.17
C VAL A 3 -15.36 -11.96 6.55
N LYS A 4 -16.10 -12.05 5.45
CA LYS A 4 -16.37 -13.30 4.74
C LYS A 4 -16.05 -13.19 3.26
N LEU A 5 -15.41 -14.22 2.72
CA LEU A 5 -15.10 -14.37 1.29
C LEU A 5 -16.39 -14.31 0.46
N HIS A 6 -16.35 -13.61 -0.68
CA HIS A 6 -17.48 -13.53 -1.61
C HIS A 6 -17.76 -14.93 -2.20
N PRO A 7 -19.02 -15.42 -2.23
CA PRO A 7 -19.32 -16.79 -2.67
C PRO A 7 -18.80 -17.09 -4.08
N ASP A 8 -19.01 -16.17 -5.02
CA ASP A 8 -18.51 -16.24 -6.40
C ASP A 8 -16.99 -16.41 -6.56
N LEU A 9 -16.18 -16.09 -5.54
CA LEU A 9 -14.73 -16.29 -5.61
C LEU A 9 -14.32 -17.72 -5.29
N LYS A 10 -15.19 -18.55 -4.68
CA LYS A 10 -14.79 -19.87 -4.20
C LYS A 10 -14.27 -20.80 -5.28
N GLU A 11 -14.90 -20.83 -6.45
CA GLU A 11 -14.47 -21.66 -7.59
C GLU A 11 -13.28 -21.05 -8.35
N PRO A 12 -13.30 -19.76 -8.78
CA PRO A 12 -12.15 -19.12 -9.43
C PRO A 12 -10.87 -19.18 -8.60
N LEU A 13 -10.96 -18.90 -7.30
CA LEU A 13 -9.81 -18.99 -6.40
C LEU A 13 -9.29 -20.43 -6.30
N ASN A 14 -10.17 -21.43 -6.27
CA ASN A 14 -9.75 -22.83 -6.28
C ASN A 14 -9.04 -23.20 -7.60
N LYS A 15 -9.54 -22.76 -8.76
CA LYS A 15 -8.84 -22.96 -10.05
C LYS A 15 -7.43 -22.36 -10.00
N LEU A 16 -7.31 -21.08 -9.63
CA LEU A 16 -6.05 -20.33 -9.53
C LEU A 16 -5.05 -20.95 -8.53
N CYS A 17 -5.51 -21.53 -7.42
CA CYS A 17 -4.62 -22.14 -6.40
C CYS A 17 -4.17 -23.57 -6.72
N ASN A 18 -4.70 -24.21 -7.78
CA ASN A 18 -4.34 -25.56 -8.20
C ASN A 18 -3.50 -25.58 -9.49
N ASP A 19 -3.30 -24.44 -10.16
CA ASP A 19 -2.34 -24.32 -11.26
C ASP A 19 -0.90 -24.29 -10.71
N PRO A 20 -0.02 -25.24 -11.10
CA PRO A 20 1.38 -25.28 -10.65
C PRO A 20 2.25 -24.12 -11.17
N LYS A 21 1.74 -23.27 -12.09
CA LYS A 21 2.44 -22.04 -12.52
C LYS A 21 2.03 -20.81 -11.69
N THR A 22 0.91 -20.84 -10.96
CA THR A 22 0.33 -19.68 -10.27
C THR A 22 0.52 -19.77 -8.75
N THR A 23 1.35 -18.89 -8.19
CA THR A 23 1.47 -18.74 -6.72
C THR A 23 0.53 -17.63 -6.23
N VAL A 24 -0.56 -18.00 -5.56
CA VAL A 24 -1.51 -17.04 -4.95
C VAL A 24 -1.06 -16.65 -3.55
N VAL A 25 -0.99 -15.34 -3.27
CA VAL A 25 -0.60 -14.78 -1.96
C VAL A 25 -1.65 -13.77 -1.47
N ILE A 26 -2.09 -13.87 -0.21
CA ILE A 26 -3.05 -12.94 0.40
C ILE A 26 -2.37 -12.14 1.54
N LEU A 27 -2.09 -10.86 1.26
CA LEU A 27 -1.45 -9.91 2.18
C LEU A 27 -2.48 -9.06 2.95
N SER A 28 -2.78 -9.44 4.19
CA SER A 28 -3.79 -8.80 5.03
C SER A 28 -3.22 -8.12 6.29
N GLY A 29 -3.99 -7.20 6.86
CA GLY A 29 -3.77 -6.65 8.20
C GLY A 29 -4.50 -7.41 9.32
N SER A 30 -5.37 -8.37 8.98
CA SER A 30 -6.17 -9.16 9.94
C SER A 30 -5.33 -10.16 10.74
N ASP A 31 -5.86 -10.61 11.88
CA ASP A 31 -5.37 -11.80 12.59
C ASP A 31 -5.50 -13.07 11.73
N ARG A 32 -4.61 -14.03 12.00
CA ARG A 32 -4.50 -15.35 11.40
C ARG A 32 -5.82 -16.11 11.39
N LYS A 33 -6.56 -16.10 12.50
CA LYS A 33 -7.86 -16.78 12.63
C LYS A 33 -8.83 -16.39 11.52
N VAL A 34 -8.96 -15.09 11.25
CA VAL A 34 -9.86 -14.56 10.22
C VAL A 34 -9.42 -14.97 8.82
N LEU A 35 -8.12 -15.19 8.60
CA LEU A 35 -7.62 -15.74 7.33
C LEU A 35 -7.83 -17.25 7.24
N ASP A 36 -7.57 -18.01 8.30
CA ASP A 36 -7.81 -19.47 8.32
C ASP A 36 -9.30 -19.80 8.11
N GLU A 37 -10.21 -19.10 8.79
CA GLU A 37 -11.67 -19.22 8.66
C GLU A 37 -12.20 -18.92 7.26
N ASN A 38 -11.48 -18.10 6.46
CA ASN A 38 -11.89 -17.70 5.12
C ASN A 38 -11.17 -18.45 4.00
N PHE A 39 -9.93 -18.87 4.23
CA PHE A 39 -9.01 -19.29 3.18
C PHE A 39 -8.27 -20.60 3.48
N GLY A 40 -8.37 -21.16 4.68
CA GLY A 40 -7.62 -22.37 5.09
C GLY A 40 -7.94 -23.64 4.29
N GLU A 41 -9.03 -23.63 3.51
CA GLU A 41 -9.40 -24.71 2.57
C GLU A 41 -8.56 -24.70 1.29
N TYR A 42 -7.96 -23.57 0.90
CA TYR A 42 -7.26 -23.38 -0.38
C TYR A 42 -5.76 -23.68 -0.29
N ASN A 43 -5.12 -23.81 -1.44
CA ASN A 43 -3.68 -24.03 -1.59
C ASN A 43 -2.96 -22.70 -1.91
N LEU A 44 -2.95 -21.76 -0.97
CA LEU A 44 -2.41 -20.40 -1.17
C LEU A 44 -1.59 -19.93 0.03
N TRP A 45 -0.74 -18.92 -0.18
CA TRP A 45 0.08 -18.33 0.88
C TRP A 45 -0.71 -17.25 1.63
N LEU A 46 -0.77 -17.36 2.96
CA LEU A 46 -1.48 -16.42 3.83
C LEU A 46 -0.52 -15.57 4.65
N ALA A 47 -0.69 -14.24 4.61
CA ALA A 47 0.10 -13.29 5.38
C ALA A 47 -0.82 -12.41 6.26
N ALA A 48 -0.73 -12.63 7.59
CA ALA A 48 -1.51 -11.95 8.63
C ALA A 48 -0.72 -10.82 9.29
N GLU A 49 -1.43 -9.89 9.94
CA GLU A 49 -0.86 -8.74 10.67
C GLU A 49 0.24 -8.01 9.88
N HIS A 50 -0.08 -7.62 8.63
CA HIS A 50 0.86 -6.98 7.71
C HIS A 50 2.08 -7.82 7.33
N GLY A 51 1.94 -9.14 7.43
CA GLY A 51 2.96 -10.13 7.06
C GLY A 51 3.90 -10.52 8.20
N MET A 52 3.60 -10.11 9.44
CA MET A 52 4.26 -10.59 10.67
C MET A 52 4.09 -12.10 10.89
N PHE A 53 3.00 -12.68 10.40
CA PHE A 53 2.79 -14.11 10.37
C PHE A 53 2.57 -14.55 8.93
N LEU A 54 3.25 -15.62 8.54
CA LEU A 54 3.15 -16.23 7.22
C LEU A 54 2.69 -17.68 7.38
N ARG A 55 1.90 -18.18 6.46
CA ARG A 55 1.51 -19.59 6.37
C ARG A 55 1.65 -20.04 4.92
N ARG A 56 2.48 -21.07 4.72
CA ARG A 56 2.69 -21.71 3.42
C ARG A 56 1.58 -22.72 3.17
N THR A 57 0.78 -22.48 2.13
CA THR A 57 -0.34 -23.33 1.69
C THR A 57 -1.20 -23.84 2.84
N LYS A 58 -1.13 -25.13 3.17
CA LYS A 58 -1.92 -25.76 4.24
C LYS A 58 -1.14 -26.05 5.51
N GLY A 59 0.17 -25.77 5.54
CA GLY A 59 1.06 -25.97 6.70
C GLY A 59 0.79 -25.00 7.86
N ASP A 60 1.73 -24.93 8.81
CA ASP A 60 1.60 -24.10 10.01
C ASP A 60 1.92 -22.61 9.78
N TRP A 61 1.53 -21.78 10.75
CA TRP A 61 1.88 -20.36 10.81
C TRP A 61 3.29 -20.16 11.35
N MET A 62 4.23 -19.80 10.47
CA MET A 62 5.54 -19.28 10.85
C MET A 62 5.46 -17.80 11.22
N THR A 63 6.34 -17.37 12.11
CA THR A 63 6.42 -15.97 12.59
C THR A 63 7.64 -15.31 11.97
N THR A 64 7.45 -14.24 11.20
CA THR A 64 8.50 -13.54 10.44
C THR A 64 9.02 -12.32 11.21
N MET A 65 9.02 -12.41 12.55
CA MET A 65 9.41 -11.35 13.48
C MET A 65 10.76 -10.73 13.11
N PRO A 66 10.84 -9.40 12.92
CA PRO A 66 12.11 -8.69 12.99
C PRO A 66 12.74 -8.93 14.37
N GLU A 67 14.00 -9.35 14.40
CA GLU A 67 14.70 -9.74 15.65
C GLU A 67 14.73 -8.60 16.70
N ASN A 68 14.68 -7.35 16.24
CA ASN A 68 14.75 -6.14 17.07
C ASN A 68 13.39 -5.44 17.24
N LEU A 69 12.28 -6.19 17.34
CA LEU A 69 10.93 -5.61 17.47
C LEU A 69 10.64 -5.14 18.91
N HIS A 70 10.96 -3.87 19.20
CA HIS A 70 10.62 -3.24 20.49
C HIS A 70 9.13 -2.85 20.55
N MET A 71 8.47 -3.23 21.66
CA MET A 71 7.03 -3.06 21.87
C MET A 71 6.69 -2.18 23.10
N ASP A 72 7.69 -1.55 23.69
CA ASP A 72 7.60 -0.76 24.94
C ASP A 72 6.70 0.49 24.80
N TRP A 73 6.39 0.87 23.55
CA TRP A 73 5.46 1.93 23.18
C TRP A 73 3.98 1.55 23.36
N VAL A 74 3.64 0.26 23.44
CA VAL A 74 2.25 -0.24 23.38
C VAL A 74 1.37 0.34 24.49
N ASP A 75 1.76 0.22 25.76
CA ASP A 75 0.93 0.68 26.87
C ASP A 75 0.76 2.21 26.87
N SER A 76 1.82 2.92 26.47
CA SER A 76 1.78 4.38 26.34
C SER A 76 0.84 4.86 25.22
N VAL A 77 0.79 4.14 24.08
CA VAL A 77 -0.17 4.41 22.99
C VAL A 77 -1.58 3.95 23.35
N LYS A 78 -1.71 2.83 24.06
CA LYS A 78 -2.97 2.28 24.56
C LYS A 78 -3.69 3.28 25.47
N HIS A 79 -2.99 3.93 26.41
CA HIS A 79 -3.59 4.97 27.26
C HIS A 79 -4.11 6.19 26.48
N VAL A 80 -3.42 6.59 25.40
CA VAL A 80 -3.95 7.62 24.48
C VAL A 80 -5.21 7.10 23.77
N PHE A 81 -5.22 5.85 23.31
CA PHE A 81 -6.37 5.25 22.62
C PHE A 81 -7.58 5.05 23.54
N GLU A 82 -7.37 4.70 24.81
CA GLU A 82 -8.39 4.62 25.87
C GLU A 82 -9.06 6.00 26.05
N TYR A 83 -8.25 7.05 26.31
CA TYR A 83 -8.73 8.43 26.47
C TYR A 83 -9.54 8.95 25.27
N PHE A 84 -9.11 8.67 24.03
CA PHE A 84 -9.86 9.07 22.85
C PHE A 84 -11.08 8.18 22.57
N THR A 85 -11.11 6.94 23.06
CA THR A 85 -12.27 6.05 22.94
C THR A 85 -13.40 6.46 23.87
N GLU A 86 -13.11 6.73 25.15
CA GLU A 86 -14.09 7.21 26.13
C GLU A 86 -14.80 8.49 25.67
N ARG A 87 -14.03 9.44 25.11
CA ARG A 87 -14.56 10.71 24.61
C ARG A 87 -15.22 10.62 23.22
N THR A 88 -15.19 9.47 22.54
CA THR A 88 -15.73 9.31 21.17
C THR A 88 -16.75 8.18 21.10
N PRO A 89 -18.05 8.47 21.31
CA PRO A 89 -19.10 7.46 21.31
C PRO A 89 -19.08 6.57 20.06
N ARG A 90 -19.18 5.25 20.27
CA ARG A 90 -19.18 4.21 19.22
C ARG A 90 -17.86 4.08 18.44
N SER A 91 -16.78 4.74 18.87
CA SER A 91 -15.43 4.30 18.56
C SER A 91 -15.01 3.11 19.43
N HIS A 92 -13.92 2.45 19.07
CA HIS A 92 -13.24 1.42 19.86
C HIS A 92 -11.78 1.35 19.41
N PHE A 93 -10.91 0.73 20.21
CA PHE A 93 -9.60 0.27 19.73
C PHE A 93 -9.49 -1.25 19.75
N GLU A 94 -8.56 -1.75 18.95
CA GLU A 94 -8.21 -3.16 18.81
C GLU A 94 -6.70 -3.29 19.02
N LEU A 95 -6.30 -4.10 20.01
CA LEU A 95 -4.91 -4.48 20.25
C LEU A 95 -4.62 -5.76 19.45
N ARG A 96 -3.71 -5.68 18.47
CA ARG A 96 -3.15 -6.84 17.76
C ARG A 96 -1.78 -7.18 18.33
N ARG A 97 -1.09 -8.17 17.78
CA ARG A 97 0.23 -8.58 18.29
C ARG A 97 1.32 -7.56 17.98
N THR A 98 1.23 -6.88 16.83
CA THR A 98 2.25 -5.88 16.41
C THR A 98 1.69 -4.53 15.95
N SER A 99 0.39 -4.27 16.13
CA SER A 99 -0.20 -2.94 15.94
C SER A 99 -1.42 -2.69 16.85
N LEU A 100 -1.71 -1.41 17.11
CA LEU A 100 -2.92 -0.94 17.78
C LEU A 100 -3.76 -0.13 16.79
N VAL A 101 -5.04 -0.46 16.66
CA VAL A 101 -5.95 0.20 15.69
C VAL A 101 -7.11 0.87 16.41
N TRP A 102 -7.18 2.19 16.38
CA TRP A 102 -8.37 2.95 16.81
C TRP A 102 -9.33 3.11 15.63
N ASN A 103 -10.59 2.68 15.81
CA ASN A 103 -11.63 2.63 14.79
C ASN A 103 -12.81 3.53 15.18
N TYR A 104 -13.04 4.60 14.41
CA TYR A 104 -14.18 5.52 14.59
C TYR A 104 -15.25 5.35 13.50
N LYS A 105 -15.26 4.20 12.79
CA LYS A 105 -16.18 3.91 11.68
C LYS A 105 -17.67 4.16 12.00
N HIS A 106 -18.08 3.88 13.24
CA HIS A 106 -19.46 3.95 13.72
C HIS A 106 -19.77 5.18 14.61
N ALA A 107 -18.77 6.03 14.87
CA ALA A 107 -18.96 7.34 15.49
C ALA A 107 -19.55 8.34 14.47
N ASP A 108 -19.86 9.55 14.93
CA ASP A 108 -20.12 10.66 13.99
C ASP A 108 -18.89 10.93 13.10
N VAL A 109 -19.14 11.35 11.86
CA VAL A 109 -18.13 11.46 10.82
C VAL A 109 -17.21 12.65 11.03
N GLU A 110 -17.75 13.81 11.38
CA GLU A 110 -16.94 15.02 11.57
C GLU A 110 -16.33 15.07 12.96
N PHE A 111 -17.09 14.71 14.01
CA PHE A 111 -16.55 14.60 15.36
C PHE A 111 -15.45 13.53 15.45
N GLY A 112 -15.66 12.35 14.86
CA GLY A 112 -14.64 11.30 14.78
C GLY A 112 -13.40 11.73 13.99
N ARG A 113 -13.56 12.56 12.95
CA ARG A 113 -12.45 13.13 12.17
C ARG A 113 -11.68 14.22 12.92
N LEU A 114 -12.34 14.99 13.79
CA LEU A 114 -11.67 15.93 14.70
C LEU A 114 -10.88 15.16 15.77
N GLN A 115 -11.53 14.25 16.48
CA GLN A 115 -10.90 13.40 17.50
C GLN A 115 -9.72 12.59 16.93
N ALA A 116 -9.79 12.15 15.66
CA ALA A 116 -8.66 11.50 14.96
C ALA A 116 -7.44 12.41 14.77
N LYS A 117 -7.62 13.72 14.54
CA LYS A 117 -6.50 14.67 14.43
C LYS A 117 -5.87 14.93 15.79
N ASP A 118 -6.71 15.17 16.80
CA ASP A 118 -6.27 15.45 18.16
C ASP A 118 -5.51 14.24 18.74
N LEU A 119 -5.94 13.02 18.40
CA LEU A 119 -5.24 11.77 18.70
C LEU A 119 -3.88 11.71 18.01
N LEU A 120 -3.80 11.98 16.71
CA LEU A 120 -2.52 12.00 15.97
C LEU A 120 -1.54 13.03 16.55
N GLN A 121 -2.03 14.23 16.91
CA GLN A 121 -1.21 15.25 17.56
C GLN A 121 -0.71 14.77 18.93
N HIS A 122 -1.59 14.23 19.78
CA HIS A 122 -1.21 13.75 21.12
C HIS A 122 -0.20 12.59 21.06
N LEU A 123 -0.33 11.69 20.08
CA LEU A 123 0.70 10.69 19.78
C LEU A 123 2.05 11.35 19.47
N TRP A 124 2.11 12.20 18.43
CA TRP A 124 3.36 12.83 17.97
C TRP A 124 4.05 13.69 19.03
N THR A 125 3.30 14.38 19.89
CA THR A 125 3.86 15.20 20.99
C THR A 125 4.26 14.37 22.22
N GLY A 126 3.90 13.09 22.27
CA GLY A 126 4.04 12.24 23.45
C GLY A 126 4.68 10.89 23.12
N PRO A 127 3.95 9.77 23.26
CA PRO A 127 4.52 8.43 23.43
C PRO A 127 5.29 7.89 22.22
N ILE A 128 5.09 8.43 21.02
CA ILE A 128 5.76 7.97 19.81
C ILE A 128 6.86 8.91 19.30
N SER A 129 7.08 10.04 19.97
CA SER A 129 8.07 11.07 19.58
C SER A 129 9.50 10.51 19.43
N ASN A 130 9.85 9.49 20.20
CA ASN A 130 11.16 8.83 20.20
C ASN A 130 11.07 7.30 20.01
N ALA A 131 9.91 6.76 19.60
CA ALA A 131 9.68 5.32 19.47
C ALA A 131 9.79 4.86 18.00
N SER A 132 10.26 3.63 17.78
CA SER A 132 10.39 3.02 16.45
C SER A 132 9.05 2.52 15.90
N VAL A 133 8.10 3.44 15.67
CA VAL A 133 6.74 3.13 15.19
C VAL A 133 6.32 3.95 13.97
N ASP A 134 5.56 3.32 13.08
CA ASP A 134 4.82 3.99 12.01
C ASP A 134 3.40 4.35 12.50
N VAL A 135 2.87 5.47 12.02
CA VAL A 135 1.44 5.81 12.16
C VAL A 135 0.76 5.84 10.81
N VAL A 136 -0.25 5.00 10.63
CA VAL A 136 -1.02 4.87 9.39
C VAL A 136 -2.43 5.43 9.59
N GLN A 137 -2.70 6.60 9.00
CA GLN A 137 -4.05 7.18 9.00
C GLN A 137 -4.94 6.47 7.96
N GLY A 138 -5.97 5.79 8.44
CA GLY A 138 -7.00 5.16 7.63
C GLY A 138 -8.16 6.09 7.28
N GLY A 139 -9.12 5.60 6.49
CA GLY A 139 -10.29 6.39 6.09
C GLY A 139 -11.29 6.67 7.22
N ARG A 140 -11.36 5.81 8.24
CA ARG A 140 -12.10 5.99 9.51
C ARG A 140 -11.41 5.29 10.69
N SER A 141 -10.09 5.30 10.67
CA SER A 141 -9.24 4.65 11.67
C SER A 141 -7.87 5.31 11.76
N VAL A 142 -7.16 5.09 12.86
CA VAL A 142 -5.73 5.39 13.03
C VAL A 142 -5.06 4.13 13.56
N GLU A 143 -3.95 3.73 12.95
CA GLU A 143 -3.15 2.59 13.39
C GLU A 143 -1.74 3.02 13.75
N VAL A 144 -1.24 2.54 14.89
CA VAL A 144 0.17 2.61 15.27
C VAL A 144 0.74 1.20 15.21
N ARG A 145 1.85 1.02 14.50
CA ARG A 145 2.52 -0.28 14.31
C ARG A 145 4.02 -0.11 14.51
N ALA A 146 4.73 -1.17 14.86
CA ALA A 146 6.19 -1.15 14.86
C ALA A 146 6.77 -0.91 13.44
N VAL A 147 7.89 -0.19 13.35
CA VAL A 147 8.60 0.07 12.08
C VAL A 147 9.01 -1.26 11.42
N GLY A 148 8.95 -1.31 10.08
CA GLY A 148 9.30 -2.50 9.30
C GLY A 148 8.22 -3.59 9.27
N VAL A 149 7.05 -3.35 9.85
CA VAL A 149 5.86 -4.22 9.75
C VAL A 149 4.92 -3.69 8.66
N THR A 150 5.41 -3.72 7.42
CA THR A 150 4.72 -3.18 6.22
C THR A 150 4.47 -4.27 5.20
N LYS A 151 3.51 -4.08 4.27
CA LYS A 151 3.19 -5.11 3.28
C LYS A 151 4.30 -5.27 2.24
N GLY A 152 4.97 -4.18 1.86
CA GLY A 152 6.17 -4.21 1.03
C GLY A 152 7.31 -4.98 1.72
N ALA A 153 7.56 -4.73 3.01
CA ALA A 153 8.56 -5.46 3.79
C ALA A 153 8.20 -6.95 4.03
N ALA A 154 6.92 -7.31 3.92
CA ALA A 154 6.47 -8.70 3.95
C ALA A 154 6.69 -9.42 2.60
N ILE A 155 6.53 -8.72 1.47
CA ILE A 155 6.76 -9.31 0.13
C ILE A 155 8.20 -9.78 -0.01
N ASP A 156 9.17 -8.99 0.46
CA ASP A 156 10.59 -9.37 0.51
C ASP A 156 10.81 -10.72 1.22
N ARG A 157 10.23 -10.89 2.42
CA ARG A 157 10.29 -12.14 3.20
C ARG A 157 9.57 -13.29 2.51
N ILE A 158 8.42 -13.04 1.89
CA ILE A 158 7.63 -14.06 1.19
C ILE A 158 8.36 -14.54 -0.07
N LEU A 159 8.93 -13.63 -0.86
CA LEU A 159 9.79 -13.99 -2.00
C LEU A 159 10.99 -14.80 -1.52
N GLY A 160 11.64 -14.38 -0.42
CA GLY A 160 12.70 -15.12 0.26
C GLY A 160 12.30 -16.56 0.60
N GLU A 161 11.17 -16.76 1.27
CA GLU A 161 10.65 -18.09 1.63
C GLU A 161 10.27 -18.94 0.40
N ILE A 162 9.78 -18.32 -0.68
CA ILE A 162 9.51 -18.98 -1.97
C ILE A 162 10.81 -19.48 -2.63
N VAL A 163 11.95 -18.81 -2.43
CA VAL A 163 13.27 -19.34 -2.84
C VAL A 163 13.64 -20.57 -2.02
N HIS A 164 13.67 -20.41 -0.70
CA HIS A 164 14.21 -21.42 0.22
C HIS A 164 13.38 -22.71 0.22
N SER A 165 12.10 -22.64 -0.13
CA SER A 165 11.24 -23.82 -0.23
C SER A 165 11.46 -24.69 -1.46
N ASN A 166 12.10 -24.18 -2.52
CA ASN A 166 12.13 -24.78 -3.86
C ASN A 166 10.73 -25.09 -4.45
N ASP A 167 9.67 -24.43 -3.99
CA ASP A 167 8.32 -24.59 -4.57
C ASP A 167 8.27 -24.08 -6.04
N VAL A 168 9.11 -23.09 -6.36
CA VAL A 168 9.16 -22.40 -7.66
C VAL A 168 10.37 -22.86 -8.48
N LYS A 169 10.12 -23.53 -9.61
CA LYS A 169 11.14 -24.16 -10.48
C LYS A 169 11.62 -23.29 -11.65
N ALA A 170 11.03 -22.11 -11.83
CA ALA A 170 11.33 -21.15 -12.89
C ALA A 170 11.15 -19.73 -12.33
N PRO A 171 11.92 -18.73 -12.79
CA PRO A 171 11.83 -17.37 -12.26
C PRO A 171 10.42 -16.79 -12.43
N ILE A 172 10.00 -15.94 -11.49
CA ILE A 172 8.73 -15.22 -11.57
C ILE A 172 8.86 -14.15 -12.66
N ASP A 173 8.11 -14.34 -13.75
CA ASP A 173 8.10 -13.49 -14.94
C ASP A 173 6.89 -12.54 -15.00
N TYR A 174 5.82 -12.82 -14.23
CA TYR A 174 4.57 -12.07 -14.15
C TYR A 174 4.15 -11.81 -12.70
N VAL A 175 3.70 -10.60 -12.37
CA VAL A 175 3.16 -10.26 -11.05
C VAL A 175 1.92 -9.36 -11.17
N LEU A 176 0.80 -9.84 -10.63
CA LEU A 176 -0.44 -9.08 -10.42
C LEU A 176 -0.62 -8.76 -8.93
N SER A 177 -0.77 -7.47 -8.60
CA SER A 177 -1.05 -7.00 -7.24
C SER A 177 -2.34 -6.18 -7.22
N VAL A 178 -3.27 -6.52 -6.31
CA VAL A 178 -4.57 -5.86 -6.18
C VAL A 178 -4.80 -5.42 -4.73
N GLY A 179 -4.97 -4.11 -4.51
CA GLY A 179 -5.14 -3.52 -3.17
C GLY A 179 -6.23 -2.45 -3.10
N HIS A 180 -6.84 -2.29 -1.92
CA HIS A 180 -7.99 -1.40 -1.70
C HIS A 180 -7.74 -0.31 -0.66
N PHE A 181 -6.68 -0.44 0.14
CA PHE A 181 -6.36 0.42 1.26
C PHE A 181 -5.06 1.16 0.96
N LEU A 182 -5.15 2.19 0.10
CA LEU A 182 -3.98 2.93 -0.42
C LEU A 182 -2.86 3.13 0.61
N PRO A 183 -3.07 3.71 1.81
CA PRO A 183 -1.98 3.99 2.76
C PRO A 183 -1.26 2.75 3.35
N LYS A 184 -1.65 1.54 2.95
CA LYS A 184 -1.06 0.25 3.34
C LYS A 184 -0.76 -0.67 2.15
N ASP A 185 -1.04 -0.21 0.93
CA ASP A 185 -0.86 -0.94 -0.33
C ASP A 185 0.07 -0.18 -1.30
N GLU A 186 0.28 1.14 -1.13
CA GLU A 186 1.28 1.91 -1.91
C GLU A 186 2.71 1.34 -1.79
N ASP A 187 3.06 0.75 -0.65
CA ASP A 187 4.37 0.10 -0.42
C ASP A 187 4.53 -1.23 -1.19
N ILE A 188 3.43 -1.84 -1.64
CA ILE A 188 3.46 -2.94 -2.60
C ILE A 188 3.64 -2.41 -4.02
N TYR A 189 2.93 -1.34 -4.37
CA TYR A 189 2.92 -0.80 -5.73
C TYR A 189 4.28 -0.24 -6.14
N THR A 190 5.04 0.34 -5.22
CA THR A 190 6.41 0.81 -5.48
C THR A 190 7.48 -0.26 -5.37
N PHE A 191 7.19 -1.44 -4.78
CA PHE A 191 8.19 -2.50 -4.58
C PHE A 191 8.68 -3.14 -5.89
N PHE A 192 7.76 -3.38 -6.83
CA PHE A 192 8.07 -4.02 -8.12
C PHE A 192 8.25 -3.02 -9.27
N GLU A 193 8.04 -1.73 -9.05
CA GLU A 193 8.35 -0.71 -10.05
C GLU A 193 9.87 -0.54 -10.14
N PRO A 194 10.50 -0.72 -11.32
CA PRO A 194 11.90 -0.35 -11.49
C PRO A 194 12.04 1.16 -11.31
N GLU A 195 13.12 1.62 -10.67
CA GLU A 195 13.42 3.05 -10.62
C GLU A 195 13.51 3.62 -12.04
N LEU A 196 12.55 4.48 -12.38
CA LEU A 196 12.69 5.39 -13.49
C LEU A 196 13.78 6.40 -13.12
N PRO A 197 14.88 6.51 -13.90
CA PRO A 197 15.87 7.56 -13.69
C PRO A 197 15.16 8.91 -13.72
N VAL A 198 15.39 9.77 -12.71
CA VAL A 198 14.65 11.04 -12.52
C VAL A 198 15.12 12.12 -13.52
N GLY A 199 14.91 11.84 -14.81
CA GLY A 199 15.10 12.77 -15.91
C GLY A 199 13.88 13.66 -16.08
N GLY A 200 14.01 14.93 -15.72
CA GLY A 200 12.91 15.89 -15.80
C GLY A 200 12.49 16.20 -17.25
N ALA A 201 11.26 15.85 -17.61
CA ALA A 201 10.63 16.27 -18.86
C ALA A 201 9.17 16.71 -18.61
N THR A 202 8.77 17.84 -19.20
CA THR A 202 7.45 18.45 -18.99
C THR A 202 6.32 17.70 -19.70
N THR A 203 5.14 17.64 -19.08
CA THR A 203 3.98 16.91 -19.58
C THR A 203 3.41 17.43 -20.91
N SER A 204 3.65 16.72 -22.02
CA SER A 204 2.94 16.88 -23.29
C SER A 204 1.65 16.06 -23.30
N ARG A 205 0.62 16.54 -22.58
CA ARG A 205 -0.67 15.83 -22.41
C ARG A 205 -1.44 15.72 -23.73
N ALA A 206 -1.33 14.57 -24.41
CA ALA A 206 -2.18 14.24 -25.56
C ALA A 206 -3.67 14.25 -25.16
N LYS A 207 -4.45 15.14 -25.78
CA LYS A 207 -5.92 15.14 -25.73
C LYS A 207 -6.43 14.74 -27.11
N ILE A 208 -7.09 13.58 -27.20
CA ILE A 208 -7.83 13.18 -28.40
C ILE A 208 -9.00 14.16 -28.57
N SER A 209 -9.09 14.80 -29.74
CA SER A 209 -10.13 15.77 -30.08
C SER A 209 -11.33 15.10 -30.77
N LYS A 210 -12.52 15.68 -30.58
CA LYS A 210 -13.69 15.41 -31.42
C LYS A 210 -13.94 16.64 -32.30
N PRO A 211 -14.22 16.49 -33.61
CA PRO A 211 -14.46 17.63 -34.48
C PRO A 211 -15.88 18.18 -34.32
N ARG A 212 -16.02 19.50 -34.30
CA ARG A 212 -17.28 20.19 -34.61
C ARG A 212 -16.99 21.59 -35.15
N ASN A 213 -17.56 21.88 -36.31
CA ASN A 213 -17.41 23.16 -37.01
C ASN A 213 -17.99 24.32 -36.20
N GLN A 214 -17.43 25.53 -36.35
CA GLN A 214 -18.23 26.67 -36.81
C GLN A 214 -17.38 27.82 -37.37
N THR A 215 -18.08 28.73 -38.04
CA THR A 215 -17.56 29.85 -38.84
C THR A 215 -17.11 31.04 -38.00
N ALA A 216 -16.30 31.92 -38.60
CA ALA A 216 -15.76 33.11 -37.94
C ALA A 216 -16.66 34.35 -38.09
N SER A 217 -16.58 35.25 -37.11
CA SER A 217 -16.85 36.69 -37.27
C SER A 217 -15.95 37.50 -36.32
N LYS A 218 -15.83 38.81 -36.56
CA LYS A 218 -14.93 39.72 -35.83
C LYS A 218 -15.75 40.78 -35.07
N ILE A 219 -15.30 41.21 -33.90
CA ILE A 219 -15.50 42.60 -33.41
C ILE A 219 -14.44 42.95 -32.35
N SER A 220 -14.34 44.23 -31.99
CA SER A 220 -13.05 44.88 -31.72
C SER A 220 -13.16 46.16 -30.88
N ALA A 221 -12.11 46.43 -30.08
CA ALA A 221 -11.84 47.71 -29.40
C ALA A 221 -12.82 48.07 -28.24
N GLN A 222 -12.54 48.96 -27.28
CA GLN A 222 -11.35 49.80 -27.02
C GLN A 222 -11.25 50.27 -25.53
N LYS A 223 -10.03 50.61 -25.06
CA LYS A 223 -9.63 51.57 -23.99
C LYS A 223 -10.53 51.86 -22.77
N SER A 224 -9.91 51.82 -21.57
CA SER A 224 -9.60 53.02 -20.74
C SER A 224 -8.61 52.68 -19.60
N SER A 225 -8.11 53.67 -18.84
CA SER A 225 -6.91 53.52 -18.00
C SER A 225 -6.78 54.55 -16.86
N PHE A 226 -6.42 54.12 -15.64
CA PHE A 226 -5.84 54.96 -14.57
C PHE A 226 -4.99 54.13 -13.57
N GLY A 227 -4.12 54.80 -12.81
CA GLY A 227 -3.28 54.33 -11.70
C GLY A 227 -2.64 55.58 -11.02
N PRO A 228 -1.48 55.52 -10.32
CA PRO A 228 -0.74 54.39 -9.74
C PRO A 228 -0.28 54.62 -8.26
N PHE A 229 0.28 53.61 -7.57
CA PHE A 229 1.23 53.77 -6.43
C PHE A 229 1.99 52.41 -6.24
N VAL A 230 3.31 52.22 -6.09
CA VAL A 230 4.43 52.94 -5.43
C VAL A 230 4.48 52.61 -3.92
N GLN A 231 5.44 51.90 -3.31
CA GLN A 231 6.73 51.24 -3.69
C GLN A 231 6.70 49.75 -3.17
N LYS A 232 7.75 48.91 -3.00
CA LYS A 232 9.23 48.92 -3.21
C LYS A 232 9.76 47.45 -3.26
N ALA A 233 11.08 47.25 -3.45
CA ALA A 233 11.83 46.02 -3.14
C ALA A 233 13.23 46.35 -2.58
N PRO A 234 13.93 45.41 -1.92
CA PRO A 234 15.39 45.33 -1.95
C PRO A 234 15.92 43.97 -2.47
N GLN A 235 17.24 43.88 -2.65
CA GLN A 235 17.93 42.83 -3.42
C GLN A 235 18.31 41.58 -2.59
N ALA A 236 18.64 40.50 -3.29
CA ALA A 236 19.25 39.31 -2.71
C ALA A 236 20.74 39.53 -2.39
N PHE A 237 21.26 38.75 -1.42
CA PHE A 237 22.68 38.44 -1.32
C PHE A 237 22.85 36.94 -1.04
N SER A 238 23.88 36.32 -1.61
CA SER A 238 24.10 34.88 -1.56
C SER A 238 25.05 34.48 -0.42
N SER A 239 24.66 33.46 0.34
CA SER A 239 25.59 32.58 1.04
C SER A 239 25.15 31.14 0.83
N SER A 240 26.12 30.24 0.64
CA SER A 240 25.88 28.88 0.12
C SER A 240 26.50 27.86 1.07
N GLU A 241 25.68 27.22 1.90
CA GLU A 241 26.08 26.01 2.62
C GLU A 241 25.18 24.85 2.22
N LYS A 242 25.79 23.71 1.87
CA LYS A 242 25.12 22.52 1.36
C LYS A 242 24.93 21.50 2.49
N THR A 243 23.76 21.46 3.11
CA THR A 243 23.33 20.32 3.92
C THR A 243 22.52 19.35 3.06
N THR A 244 23.21 18.38 2.44
CA THR A 244 22.59 17.33 1.63
C THR A 244 21.97 16.25 2.51
N THR A 245 20.72 16.44 2.92
CA THR A 245 19.87 15.34 3.42
C THR A 245 19.45 14.43 2.26
N SER A 246 20.33 13.52 1.88
CA SER A 246 20.05 12.49 0.88
C SER A 246 18.91 11.60 1.37
N ASN A 247 17.76 11.64 0.69
CA ASN A 247 16.59 10.87 1.05
C ASN A 247 16.86 9.37 0.82
N GLY A 248 17.10 8.61 1.89
CA GLY A 248 17.71 7.27 1.86
C GLY A 248 16.89 6.16 1.19
N ASN A 249 15.68 6.48 0.72
CA ASN A 249 14.78 5.55 0.04
C ASN A 249 15.23 5.14 -1.38
N GLY A 250 16.38 5.65 -1.82
CA GLY A 250 17.23 5.00 -2.82
C GLY A 250 17.89 3.76 -2.21
N HIS A 251 19.24 3.79 -2.08
CA HIS A 251 20.23 2.79 -1.59
C HIS A 251 19.82 1.34 -1.22
N TRP A 252 18.71 1.14 -0.52
CA TRP A 252 18.19 -0.15 -0.06
C TRP A 252 17.81 -1.11 -1.22
N TRP A 253 17.12 -0.64 -2.25
CA TRP A 253 16.55 -1.47 -3.33
C TRP A 253 17.54 -2.28 -4.20
N SER A 254 18.52 -1.65 -4.85
CA SER A 254 19.70 -2.29 -5.45
C SER A 254 20.38 -3.27 -4.48
N MET A 255 20.55 -2.89 -3.21
CA MET A 255 21.13 -3.77 -2.19
C MET A 255 20.23 -5.00 -1.86
N MET A 256 18.93 -4.92 -2.14
CA MET A 256 18.01 -6.07 -2.12
C MET A 256 17.98 -6.85 -3.43
N ARG A 257 18.16 -6.20 -4.60
CA ARG A 257 18.38 -6.90 -5.87
C ARG A 257 19.62 -7.79 -5.77
N ASP A 258 20.71 -7.27 -5.22
CA ASP A 258 21.95 -8.02 -4.95
C ASP A 258 21.75 -9.16 -3.93
N ARG A 259 20.75 -9.06 -3.04
CA ARG A 259 20.34 -10.13 -2.09
C ARG A 259 19.36 -11.17 -2.69
N LEU A 260 18.61 -10.81 -3.71
CA LEU A 260 17.80 -11.74 -4.51
C LEU A 260 18.65 -12.53 -5.52
N THR A 261 19.91 -12.12 -5.73
CA THR A 261 20.92 -12.81 -6.56
C THR A 261 22.04 -13.41 -5.71
N VAL A 262 21.73 -14.39 -4.85
CA VAL A 262 22.72 -14.98 -3.92
C VAL A 262 22.97 -16.47 -4.21
N HIS A 263 24.14 -16.73 -4.79
CA HIS A 263 24.79 -18.03 -5.01
C HIS A 263 24.09 -19.00 -5.99
N GLU A 264 24.87 -19.55 -6.91
CA GLU A 264 24.47 -20.50 -7.97
C GLU A 264 23.38 -20.02 -8.97
N GLY A 265 23.50 -18.75 -9.37
CA GLY A 265 23.21 -18.34 -10.76
C GLY A 265 21.76 -18.12 -11.19
N SER A 266 20.77 -18.32 -10.32
CA SER A 266 19.36 -18.05 -10.63
C SER A 266 18.84 -16.79 -9.92
N SER A 267 18.22 -15.87 -10.66
CA SER A 267 17.41 -14.79 -10.07
C SER A 267 15.98 -15.29 -9.91
N VAL A 268 15.38 -15.09 -8.75
CA VAL A 268 14.00 -15.52 -8.46
C VAL A 268 12.97 -14.66 -9.20
N LEU A 269 13.34 -13.44 -9.57
CA LEU A 269 12.55 -12.54 -10.41
C LEU A 269 13.26 -12.37 -11.77
N ASP A 270 12.57 -12.67 -12.87
CA ASP A 270 12.88 -12.16 -14.22
C ASP A 270 11.74 -11.22 -14.67
N LEU A 271 11.23 -10.46 -13.69
CA LEU A 271 10.07 -9.58 -13.86
C LEU A 271 10.45 -8.36 -14.69
N LYS A 272 10.17 -8.44 -16.00
CA LYS A 272 10.24 -7.27 -16.88
C LYS A 272 9.25 -6.22 -16.41
N GLY A 273 9.63 -4.94 -16.55
CA GLY A 273 8.79 -3.81 -16.14
C GLY A 273 7.43 -3.76 -16.83
N GLU A 274 7.25 -4.41 -17.98
CA GLU A 274 5.96 -4.55 -18.69
C GLU A 274 5.03 -5.62 -18.09
N ASN A 275 5.57 -6.61 -17.37
CA ASN A 275 4.84 -7.73 -16.79
C ASN A 275 4.34 -7.48 -15.35
N TYR A 276 4.55 -6.27 -14.81
CA TYR A 276 4.02 -5.87 -13.50
C TYR A 276 2.68 -5.15 -13.61
N PHE A 277 1.65 -5.70 -12.95
CA PHE A 277 0.29 -5.19 -12.96
C PHE A 277 -0.14 -4.79 -11.54
N SER A 278 -0.01 -3.50 -11.21
CA SER A 278 -0.50 -2.91 -9.97
C SER A 278 -1.90 -2.32 -10.14
N CYS A 279 -2.86 -2.81 -9.35
CA CYS A 279 -4.29 -2.48 -9.45
C CYS A 279 -4.84 -1.93 -8.12
N ALA A 280 -5.08 -0.62 -8.05
CA ALA A 280 -5.81 -0.02 -6.94
C ALA A 280 -7.33 -0.21 -7.10
N VAL A 281 -8.06 -0.39 -5.99
CA VAL A 281 -9.51 -0.55 -5.98
C VAL A 281 -10.20 0.71 -5.41
N GLY A 282 -11.10 1.30 -6.19
CA GLY A 282 -12.08 2.32 -5.77
C GLY A 282 -11.55 3.73 -5.51
N ARG A 283 -10.23 3.99 -5.60
CA ARG A 283 -9.65 5.33 -5.30
C ARG A 283 -8.61 5.78 -6.34
N LYS A 284 -8.84 6.97 -6.91
CA LYS A 284 -8.09 7.57 -8.05
C LYS A 284 -6.72 8.21 -7.72
N ARG A 285 -6.16 8.02 -6.53
CA ARG A 285 -4.84 8.56 -6.15
C ARG A 285 -3.98 7.42 -5.61
N SER A 286 -3.26 6.76 -6.48
CA SER A 286 -2.34 5.67 -6.17
C SER A 286 -1.14 5.74 -7.11
N SER A 287 -0.04 5.11 -6.71
CA SER A 287 1.08 4.72 -7.58
C SER A 287 0.77 3.49 -8.44
N ALA A 288 -0.31 2.74 -8.14
CA ALA A 288 -0.78 1.66 -8.98
C ALA A 288 -1.10 2.12 -10.42
N ARG A 289 -0.63 1.35 -11.41
CA ARG A 289 -0.79 1.61 -12.85
C ARG A 289 -2.25 1.57 -13.30
N TYR A 290 -3.03 0.68 -12.69
CA TYR A 290 -4.41 0.40 -13.05
C TYR A 290 -5.37 0.69 -11.89
N LEU A 291 -6.62 0.97 -12.24
CA LEU A 291 -7.69 1.28 -11.29
C LEU A 291 -8.93 0.44 -11.59
N LEU A 292 -9.28 -0.42 -10.65
CA LEU A 292 -10.57 -1.10 -10.60
C LEU A 292 -11.57 -0.18 -9.86
N GLY A 293 -12.80 -0.08 -10.35
CA GLY A 293 -13.83 0.81 -9.80
C GLY A 293 -14.43 0.28 -8.50
N SER A 294 -14.58 -1.04 -8.36
CA SER A 294 -15.19 -1.69 -7.21
C SER A 294 -14.55 -3.04 -6.86
N PRO A 295 -14.81 -3.60 -5.65
CA PRO A 295 -14.44 -4.97 -5.32
C PRO A 295 -15.13 -6.03 -6.20
N ALA A 296 -16.27 -5.73 -6.82
CA ALA A 296 -16.93 -6.67 -7.75
C ALA A 296 -16.12 -6.81 -9.06
N ASP A 297 -15.45 -5.74 -9.50
CA ASP A 297 -14.57 -5.75 -10.67
C ASP A 297 -13.37 -6.69 -10.44
N VAL A 298 -12.89 -6.80 -9.19
CA VAL A 298 -11.87 -7.79 -8.78
C VAL A 298 -12.42 -9.21 -8.90
N VAL A 299 -13.69 -9.45 -8.57
CA VAL A 299 -14.34 -10.75 -8.74
C VAL A 299 -14.45 -11.12 -10.22
N SER A 300 -14.82 -10.18 -11.09
CA SER A 300 -14.84 -10.41 -12.54
C SER A 300 -13.43 -10.71 -13.10
N LEU A 301 -12.42 -9.92 -12.74
CA LEU A 301 -11.04 -10.14 -13.17
C LEU A 301 -10.52 -11.53 -12.75
N LEU A 302 -10.78 -11.95 -11.51
CA LEU A 302 -10.35 -13.28 -11.03
C LEU A 302 -11.14 -14.43 -11.66
N LYS A 303 -12.41 -14.22 -12.07
CA LYS A 303 -13.16 -15.18 -12.91
C LYS A 303 -12.54 -15.31 -14.29
N GLU A 304 -12.33 -14.19 -14.99
CA GLU A 304 -11.76 -14.17 -16.35
C GLU A 304 -10.37 -14.81 -16.40
N LEU A 305 -9.51 -14.55 -15.41
CA LEU A 305 -8.21 -15.22 -15.27
C LEU A 305 -8.38 -16.73 -15.03
N ALA A 306 -9.22 -17.13 -14.07
CA ALA A 306 -9.44 -18.54 -13.76
C ALA A 306 -10.04 -19.35 -14.92
N ASP A 307 -10.87 -18.73 -15.75
CA ASP A 307 -11.45 -19.36 -16.94
C ASP A 307 -10.46 -19.37 -18.12
N SER A 308 -9.55 -18.39 -18.22
CA SER A 308 -8.44 -18.44 -19.20
C SER A 308 -7.48 -19.61 -18.96
N LEU A 309 -7.20 -19.95 -17.70
CA LEU A 309 -6.41 -21.14 -17.32
C LEU A 309 -7.06 -22.47 -17.75
N SER A 310 -8.36 -22.48 -18.03
CA SER A 310 -9.05 -23.68 -18.56
C SER A 310 -8.90 -23.87 -20.07
N GLN A 311 -8.23 -22.93 -20.76
CA GLN A 311 -8.06 -22.90 -22.21
C GLN A 311 -6.59 -23.05 -22.66
N SER A 312 -5.66 -23.29 -21.73
CA SER A 312 -4.20 -23.28 -21.92
C SER A 312 -3.50 -24.57 -21.50
#